data_AF-A0A5P1E5A7-F1
#
_entry.id   AF-A0A5P1E5A7-F1
#
_cell.length_a   1.000
_cell.length_b   1.000
_cell.length_c   1.000
_cell.angle_alpha   90.00
_cell.angle_beta   90.00
_cell.angle_gamma   90.00
#
_symmetry.space_group_name_H-M   'P 1'
#
loop_
_entity.id
_entity.type
_entity.pdbx_description
1 polymer ?
#
loop_
_entity_poly.entity_id
_entity_poly.type
_entity_poly.pdbx_seq_one_letter_code
_entity_poly.pdbx_strand_id
1 'polypeptide(L)'
;MGTSLTALRERNAAELAELNRLMDLAAEEERKGNRAKQLGLYDEAIVHYQKSSGTLLFKALCCSYRLPLLSRKEVEALREQILKKSTRVSRMLKLLRDRQPAGGVVPTQLPPNININHNGGGGGGGGGGGNGGDGSIQMVYMYNFYGNGDEI
;
A
#
# COMPACT_ATOMS: atom_id res chain seq x y z
N MET A 1 -19.44 32.41 -20.35
CA MET A 1 -19.11 31.35 -21.35
C MET A 1 -19.46 30.01 -20.73
N GLY A 2 -20.55 29.38 -21.15
CA GLY A 2 -20.94 28.06 -20.65
C GLY A 2 -20.10 26.98 -21.29
N THR A 3 -19.58 26.04 -20.49
CA THR A 3 -18.97 24.81 -21.01
C THR A 3 -20.00 24.06 -21.83
N SER A 4 -19.67 23.72 -23.08
CA SER A 4 -20.52 22.90 -23.94
C SER A 4 -20.82 21.56 -23.24
N LEU A 5 -22.07 21.08 -23.34
CA LEU A 5 -22.48 19.77 -22.81
C LEU A 5 -21.56 18.64 -23.32
N THR A 6 -21.04 18.78 -24.54
CA THR A 6 -20.08 17.85 -25.14
C THR A 6 -18.77 17.82 -24.35
N ALA A 7 -18.20 18.99 -24.03
CA ALA A 7 -16.96 19.09 -23.26
C ALA A 7 -17.12 18.51 -21.84
N LEU A 8 -18.31 18.64 -21.24
CA LEU A 8 -18.59 18.05 -19.93
C LEU A 8 -18.69 16.52 -19.99
N ARG A 9 -19.26 15.97 -21.07
CA ARG A 9 -19.32 14.51 -21.29
C ARG A 9 -17.93 13.92 -21.53
N GLU A 10 -17.12 14.57 -22.35
CA GLU A 10 -15.73 14.16 -22.62
C GLU A 10 -14.89 14.15 -21.34
N ARG A 11 -14.99 15.21 -20.53
CA ARG A 11 -14.30 15.27 -19.23
C ARG A 11 -14.69 14.11 -18.32
N ASN A 12 -15.97 13.78 -18.23
CA ASN A 12 -16.42 12.69 -17.36
C ASN A 12 -16.03 11.31 -17.87
N ALA A 13 -16.02 11.12 -19.20
CA ALA A 13 -15.50 9.89 -19.78
C ALA A 13 -14.01 9.70 -19.44
N ALA A 14 -13.22 10.78 -19.50
CA ALA A 14 -11.81 10.75 -19.12
C ALA A 14 -11.60 10.44 -17.62
N GLU A 15 -12.36 11.09 -16.74
CA GLU A 15 -12.29 10.85 -15.29
C GLU A 15 -12.72 9.42 -14.92
N LEU A 16 -13.74 8.87 -15.59
CA LEU A 16 -14.15 7.48 -15.40
C LEU A 16 -13.10 6.49 -15.93
N ALA A 17 -12.46 6.79 -17.05
CA ALA A 17 -11.37 5.97 -17.58
C ALA A 17 -10.16 5.96 -16.64
N GLU A 18 -9.79 7.12 -16.09
CA GLU A 18 -8.69 7.23 -15.12
C GLU A 18 -9.01 6.48 -13.82
N LEU A 19 -10.23 6.60 -13.34
CA LEU A 19 -10.70 5.87 -12.17
C LEU A 19 -10.61 4.35 -12.36
N ASN A 20 -11.04 3.82 -13.50
CA ASN A 20 -10.93 2.40 -13.83
C ASN A 20 -9.45 1.97 -13.90
N ARG A 21 -8.61 2.77 -14.55
CA ARG A 21 -7.16 2.54 -14.60
C ARG A 21 -6.55 2.46 -13.20
N LEU A 22 -6.91 3.36 -12.29
CA LEU A 22 -6.41 3.35 -10.91
C LEU A 22 -6.87 2.10 -10.15
N MET A 23 -8.09 1.64 -10.38
CA MET A 23 -8.62 0.41 -9.78
C MET A 23 -7.90 -0.84 -10.28
N ASP A 24 -7.58 -0.91 -11.57
CA ASP A 24 -6.82 -2.01 -12.15
C ASP A 24 -5.37 -2.05 -11.63
N LEU A 25 -4.71 -0.88 -11.57
CA LEU A 25 -3.39 -0.76 -10.95
C LEU A 25 -3.41 -1.17 -9.48
N ALA A 26 -4.44 -0.77 -8.72
CA ALA A 26 -4.58 -1.16 -7.33
C ALA A 26 -4.74 -2.68 -7.15
N ALA A 27 -5.48 -3.32 -8.07
CA ALA A 27 -5.67 -4.77 -8.08
C ALA A 27 -4.39 -5.52 -8.48
N GLU A 28 -3.59 -4.97 -9.40
CA GLU A 28 -2.27 -5.51 -9.75
C GLU A 28 -1.29 -5.44 -8.57
N GLU A 29 -1.20 -4.30 -7.89
CA GLU A 29 -0.36 -4.18 -6.69
C GLU A 29 -0.85 -5.09 -5.55
N GLU A 30 -2.16 -5.28 -5.39
CA GLU A 30 -2.70 -6.28 -4.45
C GLU A 30 -2.26 -7.72 -4.82
N ARG A 31 -2.25 -8.07 -6.11
CA ARG A 31 -1.78 -9.38 -6.58
C ARG A 31 -0.29 -9.58 -6.31
N LYS A 32 0.54 -8.57 -6.56
CA LYS A 32 1.98 -8.60 -6.23
C LYS A 32 2.20 -8.77 -4.73
N GLY A 33 1.49 -8.01 -3.89
CA GLY A 33 1.56 -8.15 -2.43
C GLY A 33 1.13 -9.53 -1.95
N ASN A 34 0.14 -10.16 -2.59
CA ASN A 34 -0.26 -11.53 -2.28
C ASN A 34 0.80 -12.55 -2.66
N ARG A 35 1.44 -12.38 -3.82
CA ARG A 35 2.54 -13.24 -4.27
C ARG A 35 3.76 -13.12 -3.35
N ALA A 36 4.18 -11.91 -3.02
CA ALA A 36 5.28 -11.66 -2.08
C ALA A 36 5.01 -12.32 -0.71
N LYS A 37 3.77 -12.17 -0.20
CA LYS A 37 3.34 -12.84 1.04
C LYS A 37 3.41 -14.37 0.96
N GLN A 38 3.02 -14.97 -0.16
CA GLN A 38 3.11 -16.42 -0.37
C GLN A 38 4.57 -16.92 -0.39
N LEU A 39 5.50 -16.07 -0.83
CA LEU A 39 6.94 -16.34 -0.83
C LEU A 39 7.62 -16.04 0.52
N GLY A 40 6.88 -15.55 1.53
CA GLY A 40 7.44 -15.14 2.81
C GLY A 40 8.17 -13.78 2.78
N LEU A 41 8.09 -13.05 1.67
CA LEU A 41 8.69 -11.72 1.50
C LEU A 41 7.76 -10.64 2.06
N TYR A 42 7.66 -10.58 3.39
CA TYR A 42 6.67 -9.74 4.07
C TYR A 42 6.91 -8.23 3.90
N ASP A 43 8.16 -7.77 3.85
CA ASP A 43 8.48 -6.35 3.64
C ASP A 43 8.05 -5.89 2.23
N GLU A 44 8.33 -6.70 1.21
CA GLU A 44 7.88 -6.44 -0.16
C GLU A 44 6.34 -6.48 -0.26
N ALA A 45 5.70 -7.43 0.44
CA ALA A 45 4.25 -7.48 0.52
C ALA A 45 3.66 -6.19 1.13
N ILE A 46 4.26 -5.65 2.20
CA ILE A 46 3.84 -4.38 2.83
C ILE A 46 3.93 -3.23 1.82
N VAL A 47 5.04 -3.11 1.09
CA VAL A 47 5.23 -2.06 0.08
C VAL A 47 4.12 -2.11 -0.98
N HIS A 48 3.82 -3.29 -1.51
CA HIS A 48 2.76 -3.46 -2.50
C HIS A 48 1.36 -3.14 -1.95
N TYR A 49 1.04 -3.57 -0.74
CA TYR A 49 -0.25 -3.23 -0.13
C TYR A 49 -0.36 -1.73 0.20
N GLN A 50 0.71 -1.08 0.66
CA GLN A 50 0.74 0.36 0.88
C GLN A 50 0.53 1.15 -0.41
N LYS A 51 1.15 0.72 -1.52
CA LYS A 51 0.94 1.34 -2.82
C LYS A 51 -0.50 1.18 -3.32
N SER A 52 -1.08 0.00 -3.16
CA SER A 52 -2.48 -0.27 -3.49
C SER A 52 -3.45 0.60 -2.67
N SER A 53 -3.36 0.59 -1.34
CA SER A 53 -4.31 1.34 -0.48
C SER A 53 -4.01 2.83 -0.35
N GLY A 54 -2.76 3.20 -0.09
CA GLY A 54 -2.34 4.56 0.23
C GLY A 54 -2.23 5.48 -0.98
N THR A 55 -1.82 4.96 -2.14
CA THR A 55 -1.66 5.77 -3.35
C THR A 55 -2.82 5.58 -4.33
N LEU A 56 -3.13 4.35 -4.71
CA LEU A 56 -4.02 4.10 -5.85
C LEU A 56 -5.49 4.18 -5.46
N LEU A 57 -5.92 3.46 -4.42
CA LEU A 57 -7.31 3.50 -3.96
C LEU A 57 -7.70 4.86 -3.39
N PHE A 58 -6.77 5.57 -2.75
CA PHE A 58 -7.02 6.94 -2.29
C PHE A 58 -7.22 7.91 -3.47
N LYS A 59 -6.34 7.85 -4.50
CA LYS A 59 -6.53 8.64 -5.73
C LYS A 59 -7.85 8.31 -6.41
N ALA A 60 -8.21 7.03 -6.53
CA ALA A 60 -9.48 6.60 -7.10
C ALA A 60 -10.67 7.19 -6.33
N LEU A 61 -10.61 7.18 -4.99
CA LEU A 61 -11.62 7.80 -4.14
C LEU A 61 -11.74 9.31 -4.43
N CYS A 62 -10.63 10.04 -4.51
CA CYS A 62 -10.62 11.46 -4.86
C CYS A 62 -11.22 11.73 -6.25
N CYS A 63 -10.88 10.92 -7.26
CA CYS A 63 -11.46 11.02 -8.61
C CYS A 63 -12.98 10.80 -8.59
N SER A 64 -13.49 9.90 -7.74
CA SER A 64 -14.93 9.66 -7.61
C SER A 64 -15.74 10.89 -7.11
N TYR A 65 -15.09 11.86 -6.44
CA TYR A 65 -15.74 13.11 -6.03
C TYR A 65 -15.79 14.16 -7.16
N ARG A 66 -15.02 13.96 -8.23
CA ARG A 66 -14.91 14.88 -9.37
C ARG A 66 -15.83 14.52 -10.53
N LEU A 67 -16.75 13.56 -10.37
CA LEU A 67 -17.65 13.07 -11.41
C LEU A 67 -19.04 13.73 -11.30
N PRO A 68 -19.31 14.86 -12.01
CA PRO A 68 -20.56 15.61 -11.90
C PRO A 68 -21.76 15.04 -12.66
N LEU A 69 -21.58 14.15 -13.66
CA LEU A 69 -22.70 13.63 -14.49
C LEU A 69 -23.07 12.16 -14.27
N LEU A 70 -22.34 11.41 -13.44
CA LEU A 70 -22.76 10.04 -13.12
C LEU A 70 -24.01 10.09 -12.23
N SER A 71 -24.87 9.09 -12.36
CA SER A 71 -25.99 8.99 -11.43
C SER A 71 -25.45 8.81 -10.01
N ARG A 72 -26.12 9.43 -9.03
CA ARG A 72 -25.73 9.33 -7.62
C ARG A 72 -25.52 7.87 -7.18
N LYS A 73 -26.35 6.96 -7.69
CA LYS A 73 -26.28 5.52 -7.42
C LYS A 73 -24.99 4.87 -7.95
N GLU A 74 -24.56 5.20 -9.16
CA GLU A 74 -23.33 4.64 -9.75
C GLU A 74 -22.10 5.13 -9.00
N VAL A 75 -22.06 6.43 -8.65
CA VAL A 75 -20.96 6.99 -7.86
C VAL A 75 -20.90 6.36 -6.47
N GLU A 76 -22.05 6.17 -5.82
CA GLU A 76 -22.12 5.52 -4.51
C GLU A 76 -21.65 4.06 -4.57
N ALA A 77 -22.12 3.28 -5.56
CA ALA A 77 -21.70 1.88 -5.74
C ALA A 77 -20.19 1.76 -5.97
N LEU A 78 -19.61 2.64 -6.77
CA LEU A 78 -18.17 2.69 -7.01
C LEU A 78 -17.40 3.07 -5.73
N ARG A 79 -17.87 4.07 -4.97
CA ARG A 79 -17.25 4.46 -3.70
C ARG A 79 -17.27 3.31 -2.69
N GLU A 80 -18.39 2.59 -2.58
CA GLU A 80 -18.47 1.41 -1.74
C GLU A 80 -17.46 0.33 -2.18
N GLN A 81 -17.31 0.11 -3.49
CA GLN A 81 -16.32 -0.83 -4.01
C GLN A 81 -14.89 -0.44 -3.64
N ILE A 82 -14.53 0.84 -3.77
CA ILE A 82 -13.22 1.38 -3.40
C ILE A 82 -12.99 1.23 -1.89
N LEU A 83 -13.96 1.58 -1.06
CA LEU A 83 -13.88 1.48 0.39
C LEU A 83 -13.77 0.03 0.88
N LYS A 84 -14.53 -0.89 0.27
CA LYS A 84 -14.46 -2.33 0.57
C LYS A 84 -13.07 -2.87 0.27
N LYS A 85 -12.48 -2.51 -0.88
CA LYS A 85 -11.11 -2.88 -1.24
C LYS A 85 -10.09 -2.26 -0.29
N SER A 86 -10.20 -0.96 0.01
CA SER A 86 -9.30 -0.25 0.92
C SER A 86 -9.30 -0.87 2.32
N THR A 87 -10.49 -1.21 2.85
CA THR A 87 -10.65 -1.89 4.13
C THR A 87 -9.98 -3.26 4.13
N ARG A 88 -10.13 -4.03 3.04
CA ARG A 88 -9.50 -5.34 2.90
C ARG A 88 -7.97 -5.23 2.93
N VAL A 89 -7.39 -4.35 2.11
CA VAL A 89 -5.94 -4.13 2.05
C VAL A 89 -5.41 -3.60 3.39
N SER A 90 -6.15 -2.72 4.07
CA SER A 90 -5.78 -2.21 5.39
C SER A 90 -5.73 -3.30 6.46
N ARG A 91 -6.67 -4.26 6.44
CA ARG A 91 -6.59 -5.45 7.31
C ARG A 91 -5.36 -6.29 7.02
N MET A 92 -5.02 -6.47 5.75
CA MET A 92 -3.83 -7.24 5.35
C MET A 92 -2.55 -6.57 5.83
N LEU A 93 -2.45 -5.25 5.68
CA LEU A 93 -1.34 -4.46 6.22
C LEU A 93 -1.22 -4.61 7.74
N LYS A 94 -2.35 -4.50 8.46
CA LYS A 94 -2.36 -4.69 9.91
C LYS A 94 -1.85 -6.07 10.30
N LEU A 95 -2.35 -7.13 9.67
CA LEU A 95 -1.90 -8.50 9.92
C LEU A 95 -0.40 -8.71 9.65
N LEU A 96 0.16 -8.05 8.63
CA LEU A 96 1.58 -8.15 8.32
C LEU A 96 2.45 -7.39 9.34
N ARG A 97 2.00 -6.22 9.78
CA ARG A 97 2.69 -5.44 10.82
C ARG A 97 2.63 -6.13 12.18
N ASP A 98 1.48 -6.70 12.54
CA ASP A 98 1.32 -7.46 13.79
C ASP A 98 2.15 -8.76 13.78
N ARG A 99 2.50 -9.28 12.60
CA ARG A 99 3.37 -10.45 12.41
C ARG A 99 4.85 -10.10 12.36
N GLN A 100 5.24 -8.85 12.16
CA GLN A 100 6.63 -8.47 12.32
C GLN A 100 6.96 -8.60 13.81
N PRO A 101 7.82 -9.54 14.23
CA PRO A 101 8.29 -9.54 15.62
C PRO A 101 8.93 -8.18 15.90
N ALA A 102 8.67 -7.62 17.09
CA ALA A 102 9.11 -6.27 17.49
C ALA A 102 10.64 -6.05 17.52
N GLY A 103 11.42 -7.03 17.06
CA GLY A 103 12.85 -6.95 16.82
C GLY A 103 13.18 -7.83 15.62
N GLY A 104 13.94 -7.28 14.68
CA GLY A 104 14.30 -7.92 13.42
C GLY A 104 15.01 -9.26 13.55
N VAL A 105 15.25 -9.85 12.38
CA VAL A 105 15.72 -11.21 12.07
C VAL A 105 14.78 -12.34 12.46
N VAL A 106 13.94 -12.72 11.49
CA VAL A 106 13.55 -14.13 11.35
C VAL A 106 14.86 -14.90 11.11
N PRO A 107 15.29 -15.84 11.98
CA PRO A 107 16.37 -16.72 11.60
C PRO A 107 15.86 -17.51 10.39
N THR A 108 16.51 -17.35 9.25
CA THR A 108 16.43 -18.29 8.14
C THR A 108 16.86 -19.63 8.72
N GLN A 109 15.92 -20.42 9.24
CA GLN A 109 16.17 -21.84 9.46
C GLN A 109 16.41 -22.41 8.07
N LEU A 110 17.69 -22.45 7.69
CA LEU A 110 18.17 -23.31 6.63
C LEU A 110 17.63 -24.72 6.91
N PRO A 111 17.15 -25.43 5.88
CA PRO A 111 16.60 -26.77 6.05
C PRO A 111 17.62 -27.65 6.81
N PRO A 112 17.15 -28.51 7.71
CA PRO A 112 18.06 -29.31 8.51
C PRO A 112 18.85 -30.25 7.59
N ASN A 113 20.17 -30.20 7.78
CA ASN A 113 21.07 -31.33 7.63
C ASN A 113 21.66 -31.60 6.23
N ILE A 114 22.60 -30.76 5.81
CA ILE A 114 23.78 -31.27 5.09
C ILE A 114 24.85 -31.49 6.16
N ASN A 115 25.11 -32.75 6.48
CA ASN A 115 26.17 -33.18 7.40
C ASN A 115 27.54 -32.85 6.80
N ILE A 116 28.01 -31.62 6.97
CA ILE A 116 29.39 -31.24 6.66
C ILE A 116 30.17 -31.29 7.97
N ASN A 117 30.87 -32.42 8.18
CA ASN A 117 31.80 -32.63 9.27
C ASN A 117 32.93 -31.59 9.22
N HIS A 118 32.79 -30.49 9.95
CA HIS A 118 33.86 -29.52 10.18
C HIS A 118 34.29 -29.58 11.63
N ASN A 119 35.44 -30.22 11.84
CA ASN A 119 36.25 -30.09 13.03
C ASN A 119 36.75 -28.64 13.16
N GLY A 120 36.56 -28.05 14.34
CA GLY A 120 37.02 -26.71 14.71
C GLY A 120 35.82 -25.78 14.87
N GLY A 121 35.56 -25.13 16.00
CA GLY A 121 36.40 -24.84 17.14
C GLY A 121 36.05 -23.41 17.58
N GLY A 122 35.60 -23.24 18.82
CA GLY A 122 35.80 -22.01 19.59
C GLY A 122 34.84 -20.83 19.39
N GLY A 123 34.33 -20.35 20.55
CA GLY A 123 34.07 -18.93 20.86
C GLY A 123 32.76 -18.34 20.30
N GLY A 124 31.98 -17.53 21.00
CA GLY A 124 32.18 -16.81 22.25
C GLY A 124 31.53 -15.42 22.13
N GLY A 125 30.87 -14.95 23.20
CA GLY A 125 30.42 -13.56 23.42
C GLY A 125 29.27 -13.07 22.54
N GLY A 126 28.33 -12.22 22.96
CA GLY A 126 28.28 -11.30 24.10
C GLY A 126 27.80 -9.92 23.59
N GLY A 127 27.00 -9.22 24.40
CA GLY A 127 26.59 -7.81 24.23
C GLY A 127 25.25 -7.64 23.51
N GLY A 128 24.19 -7.08 24.11
CA GLY A 128 24.09 -5.70 24.63
C GLY A 128 23.37 -4.88 23.55
N GLY A 129 22.39 -4.01 23.75
CA GLY A 129 21.75 -3.37 24.90
C GLY A 129 21.00 -2.15 24.31
N GLY A 130 19.86 -1.79 24.91
CA GLY A 130 19.30 -0.43 24.86
C GLY A 130 18.81 0.14 23.52
N ASN A 131 17.50 0.36 23.41
CA ASN A 131 16.97 1.70 23.71
C ASN A 131 15.45 1.66 23.79
N GLY A 132 14.93 2.11 24.94
CA GLY A 132 13.57 2.55 25.07
C GLY A 132 13.35 3.77 24.18
N GLY A 133 12.41 3.64 23.26
CA GLY A 133 11.65 4.74 22.70
C GLY A 133 10.20 4.31 22.85
N ASP A 134 9.49 5.01 23.70
CA ASP A 134 8.03 5.06 23.75
C ASP A 134 7.45 5.02 22.33
N GLY A 135 6.92 3.84 21.96
CA GLY A 135 6.42 3.48 20.64
C GLY A 135 5.18 4.25 20.17
N SER A 136 5.06 5.52 20.53
CA SER A 136 4.36 6.49 19.71
C SER A 136 5.16 6.67 18.42
N ILE A 137 5.00 5.72 17.49
CA ILE A 137 5.08 6.04 16.07
C ILE A 137 3.93 7.03 15.86
N GLN A 138 4.19 8.29 16.15
CA GLN A 138 3.43 9.39 15.60
C GLN A 138 3.51 9.16 14.10
N MET A 139 2.42 8.68 13.52
CA MET A 139 2.13 8.84 12.11
C MET A 139 1.98 10.34 11.87
N VAL A 140 3.11 11.06 11.91
CA VAL A 140 3.21 12.41 11.38
C VAL A 140 3.06 12.24 9.88
N TYR A 141 1.82 12.40 9.42
CA TYR A 141 1.52 12.63 8.02
C TYR A 141 2.13 13.99 7.62
N MET A 142 3.45 14.04 7.46
CA MET A 142 4.15 15.16 6.86
C MET A 142 4.05 15.00 5.33
N TYR A 143 2.86 15.24 4.79
CA TYR A 143 2.74 15.48 3.35
C TYR A 143 3.22 16.90 3.08
N ASN A 144 4.47 17.00 2.63
CA ASN A 144 4.99 18.20 1.99
C ASN A 144 4.08 18.57 0.82
N PHE A 145 3.54 19.78 0.91
CA PHE A 145 2.99 20.57 -0.18
C PHE A 145 3.93 20.51 -1.39
N TYR A 146 3.46 20.01 -2.53
CA TYR A 146 3.98 20.47 -3.82
C TYR A 146 3.34 21.84 -4.10
N GLY A 147 3.93 22.87 -3.52
CA GLY A 147 3.92 24.20 -4.09
C GLY A 147 5.07 24.29 -5.09
N ASN A 148 4.72 24.42 -6.36
CA ASN A 148 5.43 25.11 -7.44
C ASN A 148 4.30 25.35 -8.44
N GLY A 149 3.78 26.56 -8.64
CA GLY A 149 4.52 27.79 -8.74
C GLY A 149 5.29 27.77 -10.05
N ASP A 150 4.58 27.93 -11.15
CA ASP A 150 5.11 28.49 -12.39
C ASP A 150 3.97 29.30 -13.03
N GLU A 151 3.90 30.56 -12.60
CA GLU A 151 3.52 31.66 -13.47
C GLU A 151 4.65 31.87 -14.48
N ILE A 152 4.35 31.74 -15.78
CA ILE A 152 4.63 32.76 -16.81
C ILE A 152 3.48 32.70 -17.82
#